data_AF-A0A1C6VR40-F1
#
_entry.id   AF-A0A1C6VR40-F1
#
_cell.length_a   1.000
_cell.length_b   1.000
_cell.length_c   1.000
_cell.angle_alpha   90.00
_cell.angle_beta   90.00
_cell.angle_gamma   90.00
#
_symmetry.space_group_name_H-M   'P 1'
#
loop_
_entity.id
_entity.type
_entity.pdbx_description
1 polymer ?
#
loop_
_entity_poly.entity_id
_entity_poly.type
_entity_poly.pdbx_seq_one_letter_code
_entity_poly.pdbx_strand_id
1 'polypeptide(L)'
;MRLRRGLVAAAVAGLLAAVGVAAGLPLLRDRSQQRLEQRADREVTATAQLARARLLAAPAVGESTLRQAAGGVDGVEVLTVRSDGPGSGPAVRLVFRVRVAKTASSVFGWQRADSTACFAQVVHTDAGPAALERLPCPD
;
A
#
# COMPACT_ATOMS: atom_id res chain seq x y z
N MET A 1 -33.91 -1.98 52.92
CA MET A 1 -32.58 -1.48 52.48
C MET A 1 -31.84 -2.39 51.48
N ARG A 2 -31.97 -3.73 51.55
CA ARG A 2 -31.25 -4.66 50.63
C ARG A 2 -31.67 -4.52 49.14
N LEU A 3 -32.94 -4.28 48.86
CA LEU A 3 -33.46 -4.11 47.49
C LEU A 3 -32.88 -2.89 46.76
N ARG A 4 -32.76 -1.76 47.46
CA ARG A 4 -32.14 -0.53 46.92
C ARG A 4 -30.66 -0.72 46.58
N ARG A 5 -29.91 -1.48 47.40
CA ARG A 5 -28.49 -1.78 47.14
C ARG A 5 -28.31 -2.69 45.92
N GLY A 6 -29.19 -3.67 45.73
CA GLY A 6 -29.17 -4.55 44.54
C GLY A 6 -29.42 -3.79 43.24
N LEU A 7 -30.40 -2.86 43.24
CA LEU A 7 -30.69 -2.01 42.07
C LEU A 7 -29.53 -1.08 41.70
N VAL A 8 -28.89 -0.46 42.69
CA VAL A 8 -27.71 0.38 42.45
C VAL A 8 -26.54 -0.43 41.90
N ALA A 9 -26.29 -1.63 42.45
CA ALA A 9 -25.24 -2.51 41.94
C ALA A 9 -25.49 -2.95 40.49
N ALA A 10 -26.74 -3.31 40.14
CA ALA A 10 -27.11 -3.68 38.78
C ALA A 10 -26.98 -2.51 37.81
N ALA A 11 -27.41 -1.30 38.21
CA ALA A 11 -27.27 -0.10 37.40
C ALA A 11 -25.81 0.25 37.13
N VAL A 12 -24.94 0.18 38.16
CA VAL A 12 -23.50 0.43 38.03
C VAL A 12 -22.83 -0.61 37.13
N ALA A 13 -23.16 -1.90 37.28
CA ALA A 13 -22.65 -2.96 36.43
C ALA A 13 -23.06 -2.76 34.96
N GLY A 14 -24.32 -2.38 34.70
CA GLY A 14 -24.80 -2.06 33.35
C GLY A 14 -24.09 -0.86 32.74
N LEU A 15 -23.84 0.19 33.52
CA LEU A 15 -23.12 1.39 33.09
C LEU A 15 -21.66 1.07 32.74
N LEU A 16 -20.97 0.29 33.57
CA LEU A 16 -19.59 -0.13 33.32
C LEU A 16 -19.48 -1.01 32.06
N ALA A 17 -20.43 -1.92 31.86
CA ALA A 17 -20.48 -2.75 30.65
C ALA A 17 -20.70 -1.87 29.39
N ALA A 18 -21.63 -0.91 29.46
CA ALA A 18 -21.90 0.00 28.34
C ALA A 18 -20.67 0.87 28.00
N VAL A 19 -19.98 1.42 29.01
CA VAL A 19 -18.74 2.20 28.81
C VAL A 19 -17.62 1.33 28.25
N GLY A 20 -17.47 0.11 28.75
CA GLY A 20 -16.49 -0.85 28.24
C GLY A 20 -16.71 -1.21 26.77
N VAL A 21 -17.97 -1.38 26.35
CA VAL A 21 -18.35 -1.61 24.95
C VAL A 21 -18.11 -0.36 24.10
N ALA A 22 -18.53 0.82 24.59
CA ALA A 22 -18.37 2.08 23.88
C ALA A 22 -16.90 2.46 23.64
N ALA A 23 -16.00 2.11 24.55
CA ALA A 23 -14.55 2.34 24.40
C ALA A 23 -13.85 1.19 23.66
N GLY A 24 -14.29 -0.06 23.84
CA GLY A 24 -13.62 -1.24 23.30
C GLY A 24 -13.86 -1.46 21.80
N LEU A 25 -15.09 -1.26 21.32
CA LEU A 25 -15.43 -1.43 19.91
C LEU A 25 -14.69 -0.48 18.95
N PRO A 26 -14.55 0.84 19.21
CA PRO A 26 -13.81 1.72 18.30
C PRO A 26 -12.32 1.35 18.22
N LEU A 27 -11.71 0.90 19.32
CA LEU A 27 -10.31 0.43 19.31
C LEU A 27 -10.11 -0.84 18.47
N LEU A 28 -11.08 -1.76 18.50
CA LEU A 28 -11.04 -2.96 17.66
C LEU A 28 -11.23 -2.61 16.18
N ARG A 29 -12.12 -1.67 15.89
CA ARG A 29 -12.31 -1.14 14.53
C ARG A 29 -11.02 -0.49 14.02
N ASP A 30 -10.38 0.35 14.82
CA ASP A 30 -9.12 1.02 14.48
C ASP A 30 -8.00 0.01 14.16
N ARG A 31 -7.78 -1.00 15.02
CA ARG A 31 -6.79 -2.04 14.74
C ARG A 31 -7.10 -2.86 13.49
N SER A 32 -8.37 -3.14 13.21
CA SER A 32 -8.75 -3.85 11.99
C SER A 32 -8.46 -3.04 10.73
N GLN A 33 -8.73 -1.74 10.78
CA GLN A 33 -8.45 -0.80 9.70
C GLN A 33 -6.93 -0.65 9.48
N GLN A 34 -6.14 -0.45 10.55
CA GLN A 34 -4.67 -0.37 10.46
C GLN A 34 -4.06 -1.64 9.85
N ARG A 35 -4.59 -2.82 10.16
CA ARG A 35 -4.11 -4.07 9.54
C ARG A 35 -4.42 -4.12 8.05
N LEU A 36 -5.54 -3.55 7.62
CA LEU A 36 -5.92 -3.47 6.21
C LEU A 36 -5.03 -2.48 5.46
N GLU A 37 -4.73 -1.33 6.05
CA GLU A 37 -3.79 -0.33 5.52
C GLU A 37 -2.37 -0.90 5.38
N GLN A 38 -1.85 -1.55 6.43
CA GLN A 38 -0.55 -2.23 6.36
C GLN A 38 -0.52 -3.35 5.30
N ARG A 39 -1.66 -4.02 5.05
CA ARG A 39 -1.76 -5.00 3.96
C ARG A 39 -1.72 -4.31 2.60
N ALA A 40 -2.42 -3.20 2.42
CA ALA A 40 -2.36 -2.42 1.19
C ALA A 40 -0.94 -1.90 0.93
N ASP A 41 -0.22 -1.41 1.94
CA ASP A 41 1.17 -0.94 1.82
C ASP A 41 2.16 -2.05 1.44
N ARG A 42 2.01 -3.23 2.04
CA ARG A 42 2.81 -4.40 1.67
C ARG A 42 2.53 -4.81 0.22
N GLU A 43 1.27 -4.78 -0.19
CA GLU A 43 0.89 -5.10 -1.55
C GLU A 43 1.48 -4.10 -2.54
N VAL A 44 1.44 -2.79 -2.25
CA VAL A 44 2.07 -1.76 -3.08
C VAL A 44 3.54 -2.07 -3.30
N THR A 45 4.25 -2.48 -2.25
CA THR A 45 5.67 -2.84 -2.35
C THR A 45 5.87 -4.14 -3.15
N ALA A 46 5.00 -5.14 -2.97
CA ALA A 46 5.05 -6.39 -3.73
C ALA A 46 4.78 -6.15 -5.22
N THR A 47 3.77 -5.35 -5.57
CA THR A 47 3.45 -4.94 -6.94
C THR A 47 4.59 -4.15 -7.56
N ALA A 48 5.26 -3.28 -6.80
CA ALA A 48 6.44 -2.56 -7.28
C ALA A 48 7.61 -3.51 -7.60
N GLN A 49 7.85 -4.53 -6.76
CA GLN A 49 8.87 -5.56 -7.05
C GLN A 49 8.48 -6.44 -8.23
N LEU A 50 7.19 -6.74 -8.41
CA LEU A 50 6.70 -7.47 -9.59
C LEU A 50 6.93 -6.64 -10.87
N ALA A 51 6.63 -5.34 -10.84
CA ALA A 51 6.90 -4.43 -11.94
C ALA A 51 8.39 -4.37 -12.25
N ARG A 52 9.24 -4.27 -11.23
CA ARG A 52 10.70 -4.39 -11.39
C ARG A 52 11.09 -5.70 -12.07
N ALA A 53 10.58 -6.84 -11.60
CA ALA A 53 10.91 -8.14 -12.21
C ALA A 53 10.53 -8.19 -13.71
N ARG A 54 9.39 -7.61 -14.09
CA ARG A 54 8.99 -7.51 -15.51
C ARG A 54 9.88 -6.57 -16.33
N LEU A 55 10.27 -5.43 -15.76
CA LEU A 55 11.21 -4.50 -16.42
C LEU A 55 12.57 -5.16 -16.64
N LEU A 56 13.04 -5.94 -15.67
CA LEU A 56 14.33 -6.64 -15.74
C LEU A 56 14.31 -7.89 -16.62
N ALA A 57 13.15 -8.44 -16.94
CA ALA A 57 13.03 -9.56 -17.87
C ALA A 57 13.23 -9.13 -19.35
N ALA A 58 13.12 -7.83 -19.64
CA ALA A 58 13.34 -7.25 -20.98
C ALA A 58 14.36 -6.09 -20.92
N PRO A 59 15.63 -6.36 -20.54
CA PRO A 59 16.63 -5.32 -20.27
C PRO A 59 17.15 -4.60 -21.53
N ALA A 60 16.91 -5.16 -22.72
CA ALA A 60 17.50 -4.71 -23.98
C ALA A 60 16.66 -3.70 -24.77
N VAL A 61 15.61 -3.10 -24.18
CA VAL A 61 14.54 -2.49 -24.97
C VAL A 61 14.25 -1.06 -24.56
N GLY A 62 14.16 -0.18 -25.56
CA GLY A 62 13.97 1.26 -25.40
C GLY A 62 12.69 1.64 -24.65
N GLU A 63 12.52 2.94 -24.44
CA GLU A 63 11.49 3.54 -23.57
C GLU A 63 10.07 3.00 -23.76
N SER A 64 9.68 2.69 -25.01
CA SER A 64 8.34 2.19 -25.34
C SER A 64 8.06 0.81 -24.74
N THR A 65 9.05 -0.08 -24.73
CA THR A 65 8.87 -1.45 -24.23
C THR A 65 8.91 -1.49 -22.71
N LEU A 66 9.77 -0.68 -22.08
CA LEU A 66 9.75 -0.52 -20.61
C LEU A 66 8.43 0.07 -20.13
N ARG A 67 7.88 1.06 -20.85
CA ARG A 67 6.54 1.58 -20.57
C ARG A 67 5.47 0.50 -20.67
N GLN A 68 5.52 -0.34 -21.71
CA GLN A 68 4.56 -1.43 -21.90
C GLN A 68 4.70 -2.51 -20.82
N ALA A 69 5.93 -2.88 -20.44
CA ALA A 69 6.19 -3.88 -19.42
C ALA A 69 5.70 -3.44 -18.03
N ALA A 70 5.91 -2.18 -17.66
CA ALA A 70 5.37 -1.61 -16.42
C ALA A 70 3.84 -1.45 -16.49
N GLY A 71 3.30 -0.94 -17.59
CA GLY A 71 1.86 -0.75 -17.78
C GLY A 71 1.05 -2.04 -17.86
N GLY A 72 1.69 -3.19 -18.13
CA GLY A 72 1.06 -4.51 -18.08
C GLY A 72 0.88 -5.06 -16.65
N VAL A 73 1.31 -4.34 -15.61
CA VAL A 73 1.13 -4.70 -14.21
C VAL A 73 -0.09 -3.96 -13.67
N ASP A 74 -1.06 -4.72 -13.14
CA ASP A 74 -2.27 -4.13 -12.56
C ASP A 74 -1.93 -3.17 -11.41
N GLY A 75 -2.55 -2.00 -11.43
CA GLY A 75 -2.33 -0.95 -10.44
C GLY A 75 -1.03 -0.15 -10.64
N VAL A 76 -0.29 -0.35 -11.74
CA VAL A 76 0.89 0.45 -12.07
C VAL A 76 0.57 1.49 -13.13
N GLU A 77 0.94 2.72 -12.85
CA GLU A 77 0.82 3.87 -13.74
C GLU A 77 2.22 4.44 -14.00
N VAL A 78 2.66 4.44 -15.26
CA VAL A 78 3.97 4.99 -15.64
C VAL A 78 3.87 6.51 -15.71
N LEU A 79 4.63 7.21 -14.88
CA LEU A 79 4.65 8.68 -14.82
C LEU A 79 5.66 9.25 -15.81
N THR A 80 6.89 8.75 -15.79
CA THR A 80 7.95 9.20 -16.69
C THR A 80 8.85 8.04 -17.11
N VAL A 81 9.36 8.14 -18.34
CA VAL A 81 10.40 7.27 -18.87
C VAL A 81 11.41 8.19 -19.52
N ARG A 82 12.66 8.14 -19.09
CA ARG A 82 13.73 8.97 -19.62
C ARG A 82 14.96 8.13 -19.85
N SER A 83 15.47 8.16 -21.08
CA SER A 83 16.82 7.71 -21.38
C SER A 83 17.82 8.74 -20.83
N ASP A 84 18.64 8.34 -19.86
CA ASP A 84 19.71 9.19 -19.33
C ASP A 84 21.00 8.90 -20.13
N GLY A 85 21.60 9.94 -20.72
CA GLY A 85 22.94 9.92 -21.35
C GLY A 85 23.48 11.35 -21.49
N PRO A 86 24.82 11.62 -21.52
CA PRO A 86 25.97 10.74 -21.62
C PRO A 86 26.88 10.80 -20.36
N GLY A 87 27.13 9.66 -19.71
CA GLY A 87 28.05 9.61 -18.56
C GLY A 87 28.35 8.23 -18.01
N SER A 88 27.49 7.24 -18.27
CA SER A 88 27.66 5.86 -17.77
C SER A 88 26.79 4.86 -18.56
N GLY A 89 27.02 4.74 -19.87
CA GLY A 89 26.33 3.77 -20.74
C GLY A 89 24.83 4.07 -21.00
N PRO A 90 24.15 3.28 -21.84
CA PRO A 90 22.71 3.43 -22.10
C PRO A 90 21.90 2.97 -20.89
N ALA A 91 21.30 3.93 -20.17
CA ALA A 91 20.43 3.68 -19.02
C ALA A 91 19.07 4.35 -19.23
N VAL A 92 17.99 3.67 -18.83
CA VAL A 92 16.64 4.24 -18.82
C VAL A 92 16.15 4.33 -17.39
N ARG A 93 15.78 5.55 -16.97
CA ARG A 93 15.09 5.81 -15.71
C ARG A 93 13.59 5.79 -15.94
N LEU A 94 12.92 4.87 -15.26
CA LEU A 94 11.46 4.75 -15.22
C LEU A 94 10.96 5.24 -13.86
N VAL A 95 9.99 6.16 -13.85
CA VAL A 95 9.22 6.51 -12.64
C VAL A 95 7.79 6.05 -12.82
N PHE A 96 7.29 5.31 -11.84
CA PHE A 96 5.94 4.78 -11.86
C PHE A 96 5.27 4.89 -10.50
N ARG A 97 3.95 5.02 -10.52
CA ARG A 97 3.06 5.06 -9.37
C ARG A 97 2.34 3.73 -9.26
N VAL A 98 2.33 3.15 -8.08
CA VAL A 98 1.59 1.93 -7.76
C VAL A 98 0.41 2.33 -6.90
N ARG A 99 -0.79 1.88 -7.27
CA ARG A 99 -2.04 2.08 -6.54
C ARG A 99 -2.65 0.73 -6.22
N VAL A 100 -2.97 0.52 -4.95
CA VAL A 100 -3.67 -0.69 -4.49
C VAL A 100 -4.87 -0.27 -3.68
N ALA A 101 -6.03 -0.82 -4.04
CA ALA A 101 -7.23 -0.79 -3.23
C ALA A 101 -7.46 -2.18 -2.64
N LYS A 102 -7.61 -2.29 -1.32
CA LYS A 102 -8.02 -3.51 -0.63
C LYS A 102 -9.36 -3.29 0.04
N THR A 103 -10.25 -4.27 -0.08
CA THR A 103 -11.51 -4.29 0.64
C THR A 103 -11.59 -5.55 1.50
N ALA A 104 -12.23 -5.46 2.66
CA ALA A 104 -12.43 -6.59 3.56
C ALA A 104 -13.78 -6.48 4.27
N SER A 105 -14.43 -7.62 4.46
CA SER A 105 -15.61 -7.73 5.34
C SER A 105 -15.15 -7.80 6.80
N SER A 106 -15.79 -7.02 7.67
CA SER A 106 -15.56 -7.01 9.12
C SER A 106 -16.90 -7.08 9.86
N VAL A 107 -16.85 -7.42 11.16
CA VAL A 107 -18.02 -7.34 12.06
C VAL A 107 -18.60 -5.92 12.16
N PHE A 108 -17.84 -4.92 11.70
CA PHE A 108 -18.25 -3.52 11.64
C PHE A 108 -18.67 -3.04 10.23
N GLY A 109 -18.95 -3.98 9.32
CA GLY A 109 -19.27 -3.71 7.91
C GLY A 109 -18.07 -3.83 6.97
N TRP A 110 -18.21 -3.31 5.76
CA TRP A 110 -17.12 -3.29 4.78
C TRP A 110 -16.08 -2.23 5.13
N GLN A 111 -14.82 -2.64 5.07
CA GLN A 111 -13.65 -1.77 5.24
C GLN A 111 -12.90 -1.67 3.92
N ARG A 112 -12.31 -0.50 3.66
CA ARG A 112 -11.45 -0.23 2.50
C ARG A 112 -10.16 0.40 2.98
N ALA A 113 -9.06 0.03 2.34
CA ALA A 113 -7.80 0.73 2.43
C ALA A 113 -7.25 0.95 1.03
N ASP A 114 -6.85 2.18 0.76
CA ASP A 114 -6.21 2.58 -0.49
C ASP A 114 -4.77 2.98 -0.14
N SER A 115 -3.80 2.44 -0.88
CA SER A 115 -2.39 2.79 -0.72
C SER A 115 -1.80 3.15 -2.07
N THR A 116 -1.01 4.22 -2.07
CA THR A 116 -0.32 4.73 -3.25
C THR A 116 1.14 4.99 -2.92
N ALA A 117 2.05 4.55 -3.78
CA ALA A 117 3.46 4.90 -3.67
C ALA A 117 4.12 5.02 -5.03
N CYS A 118 5.16 5.85 -5.10
CA CYS A 118 5.91 6.11 -6.32
C CYS A 118 7.31 5.54 -6.21
N PHE A 119 7.80 5.01 -7.32
CA PHE A 119 9.10 4.34 -7.39
C PHE A 119 9.85 4.76 -8.63
N ALA A 120 11.17 4.83 -8.51
CA ALA A 120 12.10 4.95 -9.62
C ALA A 120 12.90 3.65 -9.78
N GLN A 121 13.00 3.19 -11.02
CA GLN A 121 13.88 2.09 -11.42
C GLN A 121 14.79 2.58 -12.53
N VAL A 122 16.10 2.40 -12.35
CA VAL A 122 17.07 2.58 -13.42
C VAL A 122 17.41 1.20 -14.00
N VAL A 123 17.23 1.06 -15.30
CA VAL A 123 17.59 -0.15 -16.05
C VAL A 123 18.81 0.19 -16.89
N HIS A 124 19.93 -0.48 -16.59
CA HIS A 124 21.14 -0.39 -17.39
C HIS A 124 21.16 -1.56 -18.37
N THR A 125 21.73 -1.33 -19.56
CA THR A 125 21.86 -2.37 -20.58
C THR A 125 23.02 -3.33 -20.24
N ASP A 126 24.11 -2.80 -19.65
CA ASP A 126 25.38 -3.54 -19.46
C ASP A 126 25.81 -3.71 -17.98
N ALA A 127 25.25 -2.91 -17.08
CA ALA A 127 25.50 -3.02 -15.64
C ALA A 127 24.32 -3.69 -14.95
N GLY A 128 24.56 -4.43 -13.87
CA GLY A 128 23.50 -5.03 -13.08
C GLY A 128 22.44 -3.98 -12.67
N PRO A 129 21.17 -4.40 -12.48
CA PRO A 129 20.08 -3.45 -12.28
C PRO A 129 20.24 -2.65 -10.98
N ALA A 130 19.98 -1.34 -11.06
CA ALA A 130 19.96 -0.50 -9.88
C ALA A 130 18.87 -0.94 -8.88
N ALA A 131 19.06 -0.59 -7.61
CA ALA A 131 18.04 -0.78 -6.59
C ALA A 131 16.77 0.02 -6.94
N LEU A 132 15.61 -0.51 -6.58
CA LEU A 132 14.34 0.20 -6.69
C LEU A 132 14.32 1.31 -5.63
N GLU A 133 14.18 2.55 -6.07
CA GLU A 133 14.15 3.72 -5.20
C GLU A 133 12.71 4.13 -4.94
N ARG A 134 12.34 4.40 -3.68
CA ARG A 134 11.01 4.92 -3.34
C ARG A 134 11.04 6.45 -3.35
N LEU A 135 10.10 7.06 -4.05
CA LEU A 135 10.00 8.51 -4.23
C LEU A 135 8.70 9.05 -3.63
N PRO A 136 8.67 10.34 -3.24
CA PRO A 136 7.41 11.02 -2.98
C PRO A 136 6.56 11.03 -4.27
N CYS A 137 5.26 10.80 -4.13
CA CYS A 137 4.36 10.92 -5.28
C CYS A 137 4.06 12.39 -5.57
N PRO A 138 3.98 12.79 -6.85
CA PRO A 138 3.40 14.06 -7.21
C PRO A 138 1.89 14.06 -6.90
N ASP A 139 1.40 15.17 -6.38
CA ASP A 139 -0.03 15.43 -6.10
C ASP A 139 -0.87 15.43 -7.39
#